data_AF-O81264-F1
#
_entry.id   AF-O81264-F1
#
_cell.length_a   1.000
_cell.length_b   1.000
_cell.length_c   1.000
_cell.angle_alpha   90.00
_cell.angle_beta   90.00
_cell.angle_gamma   90.00
#
_symmetry.space_group_name_H-M   'P 1'
#
loop_
_entity.id
_entity.type
_entity.pdbx_description
1 polymer ?
#
loop_
_entity_poly.entity_id
_entity_poly.type
_entity_poly.pdbx_seq_one_letter_code
_entity_poly.pdbx_strand_id
1 'polypeptide(L)'
;VQQLESSRMKLSQLEQELQRARQQGIFISSSGEQSQSTSGNGASSFHVEYSRWLEEQNRRISELREAVSSHAADGELRLIVDGVITHYEDIFRIKNDAAKADVFHILSGMWKTPAERCFLWLGGFRSSELLKLLITQLEPLTEQQLLAINNLQQTSQQAEDA
;
A
#
# COMPACT_ATOMS: atom_id res chain seq x y z
N VAL A 1 11.96 -48.15 -5.52
CA VAL A 1 12.59 -47.62 -6.75
C VAL A 1 11.56 -46.96 -7.68
N GLN A 2 10.51 -47.66 -8.13
CA GLN A 2 9.44 -47.06 -8.98
C GLN A 2 8.80 -45.78 -8.43
N GLN A 3 8.56 -45.70 -7.11
CA GLN A 3 7.96 -44.51 -6.50
C GLN A 3 8.86 -43.27 -6.62
N LEU A 4 10.18 -43.45 -6.47
CA LEU A 4 11.19 -42.40 -6.64
C LEU A 4 11.26 -41.93 -8.10
N GLU A 5 11.14 -42.85 -9.06
CA GLU A 5 11.10 -42.52 -10.49
C GLU A 5 9.85 -41.70 -10.84
N SER A 6 8.69 -42.05 -10.26
CA SER A 6 7.45 -41.26 -10.45
C SER A 6 7.55 -39.86 -9.85
N SER A 7 8.18 -39.74 -8.67
CA SER A 7 8.38 -38.45 -8.01
C SER A 7 9.35 -37.58 -8.81
N ARG A 8 10.43 -38.16 -9.35
CA ARG A 8 11.39 -37.44 -10.20
C ARG A 8 10.74 -36.92 -11.48
N MET A 9 9.88 -37.72 -12.10
CA MET A 9 9.15 -37.32 -13.31
C MET A 9 8.15 -36.19 -13.02
N LYS A 10 7.38 -36.30 -11.94
CA LYS A 10 6.45 -35.24 -11.50
C LYS A 10 7.18 -33.94 -11.15
N LEU A 11 8.33 -34.04 -10.48
CA LEU A 11 9.15 -32.88 -10.13
C LEU A 11 9.63 -32.16 -11.40
N SER A 12 10.16 -32.91 -12.37
CA SER A 12 10.60 -32.36 -13.65
C SER A 12 9.46 -31.71 -14.44
N GLN A 13 8.26 -32.30 -14.41
CA GLN A 13 7.08 -31.72 -15.03
C GLN A 13 6.69 -30.39 -14.35
N LEU A 14 6.66 -30.37 -13.01
CA LEU A 14 6.34 -29.15 -12.24
C LEU A 14 7.40 -28.05 -12.45
N GLU A 15 8.69 -28.40 -12.53
CA GLU A 15 9.75 -27.44 -12.86
C GLU A 15 9.55 -26.84 -14.25
N GLN A 16 9.16 -27.66 -15.23
CA GLN A 16 8.89 -27.19 -16.59
C GLN A 16 7.65 -26.30 -16.66
N GLU A 17 6.58 -26.66 -15.93
CA GLU A 17 5.38 -25.84 -15.79
C GLU A 17 5.68 -24.52 -15.06
N LEU A 18 6.51 -24.54 -14.02
CA LEU A 18 6.96 -23.34 -13.30
C LEU A 18 7.81 -22.43 -14.20
N GLN A 19 8.74 -22.98 -14.99
CA GLN A 19 9.53 -22.21 -15.94
C GLN A 19 8.65 -21.58 -17.03
N ARG A 20 7.66 -22.33 -17.54
CA ARG A 20 6.67 -21.82 -18.50
C ARG A 20 5.81 -20.70 -17.89
N ALA A 21 5.32 -20.88 -16.66
CA ALA A 21 4.55 -19.86 -15.94
C ALA A 21 5.39 -18.62 -15.62
N ARG A 22 6.69 -18.76 -15.31
CA ARG A 22 7.61 -17.63 -15.14
C ARG A 22 7.84 -16.87 -16.43
N GLN A 23 7.99 -17.54 -17.57
CA GLN A 23 8.11 -16.86 -18.86
C GLN A 23 6.82 -16.09 -19.23
N GLN A 24 5.65 -16.65 -18.90
CA GLN A 24 4.37 -15.95 -19.05
C GLN A 24 4.22 -14.78 -18.06
N GLY A 25 4.69 -14.94 -16.81
CA GLY A 25 4.69 -13.90 -15.79
C GLY A 25 5.73 -12.79 -16.04
N ILE A 26 6.87 -13.11 -16.68
CA ILE A 26 7.83 -12.13 -17.20
C ILE A 26 7.16 -11.28 -18.28
N PHE A 27 6.32 -11.87 -19.14
CA PHE A 27 5.56 -11.10 -20.13
C PHE A 27 4.53 -10.13 -19.51
N ILE A 28 4.05 -10.38 -18.29
CA ILE A 28 3.20 -9.44 -17.54
C ILE A 28 4.05 -8.39 -16.80
N SER A 29 5.30 -8.73 -16.48
CA SER A 29 6.24 -7.88 -15.73
C SER A 29 7.14 -7.00 -16.61
N SER A 30 7.36 -7.35 -17.88
CA SER A 30 8.35 -6.68 -18.74
C SER A 30 7.86 -6.27 -20.13
N SER A 31 6.60 -6.50 -20.48
CA SER A 31 6.08 -6.08 -21.80
C SER A 31 5.37 -4.74 -21.69
N GLY A 32 6.16 -3.67 -21.56
CA GLY A 32 5.78 -2.38 -22.09
C GLY A 32 5.77 -2.46 -23.62
N GLU A 33 4.74 -3.07 -24.21
CA GLU A 33 4.27 -2.84 -25.59
C GLU A 33 3.02 -3.70 -25.87
N GLN A 34 1.89 -3.00 -25.91
CA GLN A 34 0.60 -3.31 -26.54
C GLN A 34 0.19 -4.79 -26.72
N SER A 35 -0.79 -5.19 -25.92
CA SER A 35 -1.89 -6.04 -26.41
C SER A 35 -3.18 -5.40 -25.92
N GLN A 36 -3.87 -4.72 -26.84
CA GLN A 36 -5.24 -4.22 -26.67
C GLN A 36 -6.17 -5.39 -26.34
N SER A 37 -6.27 -5.70 -25.05
CA SER A 37 -7.48 -6.27 -24.47
C SER A 37 -8.18 -5.12 -23.76
N THR A 38 -9.47 -4.95 -24.03
CA THR A 38 -10.31 -3.91 -23.43
C THR A 38 -10.39 -4.01 -21.89
N SER A 39 -9.86 -5.08 -21.28
CA SER A 39 -9.65 -5.22 -19.84
C SER A 39 -8.28 -4.72 -19.33
N GLY A 40 -7.30 -4.48 -20.19
CA GLY A 40 -5.95 -4.01 -19.81
C GLY A 40 -5.84 -2.51 -19.54
N ASN A 41 -6.89 -1.73 -19.84
CA ASN A 41 -6.87 -0.27 -19.73
C ASN A 41 -7.06 0.24 -18.29
N GLY A 42 -7.69 -0.56 -17.42
CA GLY A 42 -7.94 -0.18 -16.02
C GLY A 42 -6.67 -0.17 -15.17
N ALA A 43 -5.80 -1.18 -15.35
CA ALA A 43 -4.54 -1.30 -14.62
C ALA A 43 -3.55 -0.19 -15.00
N SER A 44 -3.45 0.15 -16.29
CA SER A 44 -2.61 1.25 -16.76
C SER A 44 -3.14 2.61 -16.31
N SER A 45 -4.46 2.82 -16.36
CA SER A 45 -5.10 4.06 -15.86
C SER A 45 -4.89 4.23 -14.35
N PHE A 46 -5.08 3.17 -13.57
CA PHE A 46 -4.84 3.19 -12.13
C PHE A 46 -3.40 3.57 -11.81
N HIS A 47 -2.42 2.99 -12.51
CA HIS A 47 -1.01 3.31 -12.26
C HIS A 47 -0.71 4.80 -12.48
N VAL A 48 -1.25 5.40 -13.54
CA VAL A 48 -1.06 6.84 -13.82
C VAL A 48 -1.70 7.71 -12.73
N GLU A 49 -2.93 7.40 -12.33
CA GLU A 49 -3.62 8.14 -11.27
C GLU A 49 -2.93 7.97 -9.91
N TYR A 50 -2.46 6.77 -9.60
CA TYR A 50 -1.71 6.47 -8.40
C TYR A 50 -0.37 7.22 -8.36
N SER A 51 0.38 7.25 -9.46
CA SER A 51 1.63 8.02 -9.55
C SER A 51 1.39 9.51 -9.32
N ARG A 52 0.36 10.09 -9.94
CA ARG A 52 -0.02 11.49 -9.71
C ARG A 52 -0.43 11.75 -8.25
N TRP A 53 -1.22 10.84 -7.67
CA TRP A 53 -1.59 10.94 -6.26
C TRP A 53 -0.36 10.91 -5.35
N LEU A 54 0.62 10.05 -5.64
CA LEU A 54 1.86 9.92 -4.87
C LEU A 54 2.72 11.19 -4.96
N GLU A 55 2.83 11.80 -6.13
CA GLU A 55 3.52 13.09 -6.30
C GLU A 55 2.88 14.18 -5.44
N GLU A 56 1.55 14.29 -5.46
CA GLU A 56 0.82 15.25 -4.64
C GLU A 56 0.90 14.93 -3.14
N GLN A 57 0.94 13.66 -2.75
CA GLN A 57 1.20 13.26 -1.36
C GLN A 57 2.58 13.75 -0.91
N ASN A 58 3.63 13.53 -1.70
CA ASN A 58 4.97 14.01 -1.38
C ASN A 58 5.04 15.53 -1.27
N ARG A 59 4.31 16.26 -2.13
CA ARG A 59 4.19 17.72 -2.06
C ARG A 59 3.55 18.15 -0.75
N ARG A 60 2.41 17.56 -0.38
CA ARG A 60 1.68 17.91 0.87
C ARG A 60 2.45 17.54 2.13
N ILE A 61 3.14 16.40 2.15
CA ILE A 61 4.01 16.03 3.26
C ILE A 61 5.18 17.01 3.39
N SER A 62 5.75 17.48 2.27
CA SER A 62 6.79 18.51 2.30
C SER A 62 6.26 19.84 2.87
N GLU A 63 5.08 20.27 2.43
CA GLU A 63 4.38 21.47 2.92
C GLU A 63 4.08 21.37 4.43
N LEU A 64 3.58 20.23 4.91
CA LEU A 64 3.35 19.99 6.33
C LEU A 64 4.66 20.06 7.14
N ARG A 65 5.74 19.44 6.64
CA ARG A 65 7.05 19.50 7.31
C ARG A 65 7.59 20.93 7.36
N GLU A 66 7.42 21.70 6.30
CA GLU A 66 7.83 23.10 6.23
C GLU A 66 7.03 23.96 7.24
N ALA A 67 5.70 23.82 7.27
CA ALA A 67 4.83 24.53 8.21
C ALA A 67 5.18 24.21 9.67
N VAL A 68 5.44 22.93 9.99
CA VAL A 68 5.89 22.53 11.33
C VAL A 68 7.27 23.14 11.63
N SER A 69 8.22 23.09 10.70
CA SER A 69 9.57 23.61 10.92
C SER A 69 9.64 25.13 11.09
N SER A 70 8.73 25.85 10.41
CA SER A 70 8.62 27.30 10.47
C SER A 70 7.77 27.81 11.64
N HIS A 71 7.23 26.90 12.46
CA HIS A 71 6.33 27.23 13.57
C HIS A 71 5.10 28.01 13.09
N ALA A 72 4.48 27.54 12.00
CA ALA A 72 3.26 28.11 11.44
C ALA A 72 2.16 28.22 12.52
N ALA A 73 1.32 29.23 12.40
CA ALA A 73 0.23 29.45 13.34
C ALA A 73 -0.78 28.29 13.30
N ASP A 74 -1.40 27.96 14.43
CA ASP A 74 -2.35 26.83 14.56
C ASP A 74 -3.44 26.80 13.49
N GLY A 75 -3.94 27.96 13.07
CA GLY A 75 -4.94 28.07 12.01
C GLY A 75 -4.43 27.62 10.65
N GLU A 76 -3.20 28.00 10.29
CA GLU A 76 -2.53 27.60 9.06
C GLU A 76 -2.17 26.12 9.10
N LEU A 77 -1.62 25.65 10.21
CA LEU A 77 -1.28 24.24 10.41
C LEU A 77 -2.52 23.35 10.29
N ARG A 78 -3.66 23.78 10.85
CA ARG A 78 -4.93 23.06 10.73
C ARG A 78 -5.39 22.95 9.27
N LEU A 79 -5.31 24.03 8.50
CA LEU A 79 -5.68 24.00 7.08
C LEU A 79 -4.80 23.02 6.28
N ILE A 80 -3.50 22.98 6.57
CA ILE A 80 -2.57 22.04 5.91
C ILE A 80 -2.89 20.60 6.31
N VAL A 81 -3.12 20.34 7.59
CA VAL A 81 -3.50 19.00 8.09
C VAL A 81 -4.83 18.53 7.47
N ASP A 82 -5.85 19.39 7.44
CA ASP A 82 -7.13 19.10 6.80
C ASP A 82 -6.92 18.76 5.31
N GLY A 83 -6.07 19.53 4.62
CA GLY A 83 -5.70 19.26 3.24
C GLY A 83 -4.96 17.94 3.03
N VAL A 84 -4.12 17.50 3.98
CA VAL A 84 -3.46 16.18 3.93
C VAL A 84 -4.49 15.07 4.13
N ILE A 85 -5.40 15.22 5.09
CA ILE A 85 -6.45 14.23 5.40
C ILE A 85 -7.37 14.06 4.18
N THR A 86 -7.86 15.15 3.59
CA THR A 86 -8.72 15.08 2.39
C THR A 86 -7.99 14.44 1.21
N HIS A 87 -6.71 14.77 0.98
CA HIS A 87 -5.93 14.12 -0.09
C HIS A 87 -5.72 12.61 0.18
N TYR A 88 -5.68 12.20 1.45
CA TYR A 88 -5.62 10.80 1.81
C TYR A 88 -6.93 10.07 1.50
N GLU A 89 -8.10 10.72 1.55
CA GLU A 89 -9.37 10.11 1.15
C GLU A 89 -9.40 9.76 -0.36
N ASP A 90 -8.71 10.55 -1.19
CA ASP A 90 -8.67 10.37 -2.64
C ASP A 90 -8.10 9.00 -3.05
N ILE A 91 -7.14 8.43 -2.29
CA ILE A 91 -6.58 7.12 -2.63
C ILE A 91 -7.60 6.00 -2.56
N PHE A 92 -8.56 6.10 -1.63
CA PHE A 92 -9.61 5.11 -1.47
C PHE A 92 -10.59 5.21 -2.63
N ARG A 93 -10.89 6.42 -3.11
CA ARG A 93 -11.68 6.62 -4.33
C ARG A 93 -10.99 6.01 -5.55
N ILE A 94 -9.71 6.33 -5.79
CA ILE A 94 -8.93 5.80 -6.92
C ILE A 94 -8.88 4.26 -6.88
N LYS A 95 -8.60 3.68 -5.70
CA LYS A 95 -8.60 2.23 -5.51
C LYS A 95 -9.98 1.60 -5.73
N ASN A 96 -11.05 2.24 -5.26
CA ASN A 96 -12.41 1.76 -5.44
C ASN A 96 -12.80 1.74 -6.93
N ASP A 97 -12.50 2.80 -7.66
CA ASP A 97 -12.80 2.87 -9.09
C ASP A 97 -11.99 1.85 -9.89
N ALA A 98 -10.71 1.66 -9.56
CA ALA A 98 -9.90 0.62 -10.17
C ALA A 98 -10.35 -0.80 -9.78
N ALA A 99 -10.81 -1.02 -8.55
CA ALA A 99 -11.32 -2.32 -8.11
C ALA A 99 -12.62 -2.72 -8.83
N LYS A 100 -13.45 -1.75 -9.25
CA LYS A 100 -14.63 -2.00 -10.11
C LYS A 100 -14.23 -2.53 -11.49
N ALA A 101 -13.03 -2.18 -11.97
CA ALA A 101 -12.50 -2.65 -13.25
C ALA A 101 -11.73 -3.97 -13.11
N ASP A 102 -10.84 -4.07 -12.11
CA ASP A 102 -10.04 -5.26 -11.81
C ASP A 102 -9.67 -5.30 -10.31
N VAL A 103 -10.46 -6.03 -9.54
CA VAL A 103 -10.23 -6.22 -8.10
C VAL A 103 -8.94 -7.03 -7.81
N PHE A 104 -8.55 -7.95 -8.71
CA PHE A 104 -7.35 -8.75 -8.52
C PHE A 104 -6.08 -7.91 -8.66
N HIS A 105 -6.07 -6.94 -9.59
CA HIS A 105 -4.97 -5.99 -9.72
C HIS A 105 -4.74 -5.20 -8.41
N ILE A 106 -5.82 -4.77 -7.75
CA ILE A 106 -5.74 -4.01 -6.49
C ILE A 106 -5.32 -4.89 -5.32
N LEU A 107 -5.94 -6.06 -5.15
CA LEU A 107 -5.68 -6.97 -4.03
C LEU A 107 -4.31 -7.66 -4.10
N SER A 108 -3.83 -7.98 -5.30
CA SER A 108 -2.51 -8.60 -5.47
C SER A 108 -1.33 -7.65 -5.16
N GLY A 109 -1.60 -6.35 -5.03
CA GLY A 109 -0.55 -5.36 -4.79
C GLY A 109 0.42 -5.24 -5.96
N MET A 110 0.02 -5.61 -7.18
CA MET A 110 0.86 -5.56 -8.38
C MET A 110 1.30 -4.13 -8.73
N TRP A 111 0.53 -3.14 -8.25
CA TRP A 111 0.83 -1.72 -8.34
C TRP A 111 1.85 -1.20 -7.32
N LYS A 112 2.29 -2.05 -6.38
CA LYS A 112 3.38 -1.75 -5.43
C LYS A 112 4.67 -2.46 -5.81
N THR A 113 5.79 -1.93 -5.32
CA THR A 113 7.10 -2.58 -5.49
C THR A 113 7.10 -3.97 -4.83
N PRO A 114 7.95 -4.92 -5.29
CA PRO A 114 8.06 -6.23 -4.65
C PRO A 114 8.33 -6.16 -3.15
N ALA A 115 9.15 -5.20 -2.70
CA ALA A 115 9.45 -4.98 -1.29
C ALA A 115 8.19 -4.58 -0.50
N GLU A 116 7.46 -3.56 -0.94
CA GLU A 116 6.20 -3.14 -0.31
C GLU A 116 5.15 -4.25 -0.30
N ARG A 117 5.10 -5.07 -1.36
CA ARG A 117 4.16 -6.20 -1.48
C ARG A 117 4.45 -7.27 -0.43
N CYS A 118 5.71 -7.54 -0.11
CA CYS A 118 6.07 -8.45 0.97
C CYS A 118 5.51 -7.98 2.32
N PHE A 119 5.50 -6.66 2.58
CA PHE A 119 4.92 -6.10 3.81
C PHE A 119 3.40 -6.16 3.85
N LEU A 120 2.73 -6.06 2.69
CA LEU A 120 1.28 -6.31 2.62
C LEU A 120 0.94 -7.76 2.99
N TRP A 121 1.81 -8.71 2.65
CA TRP A 121 1.55 -10.14 2.80
C TRP A 121 1.95 -10.74 4.16
N LEU A 122 3.01 -10.23 4.79
CA LEU A 122 3.60 -10.85 5.99
C LEU A 122 2.94 -10.47 7.33
N GLY A 123 1.97 -9.56 7.36
CA GLY A 123 1.31 -9.21 8.62
C GLY A 123 0.38 -8.00 8.61
N GLY A 124 0.11 -7.41 7.44
CA GLY A 124 -0.71 -6.20 7.34
C GLY A 124 -0.08 -4.99 8.05
N PHE A 125 -0.82 -3.88 8.07
CA PHE A 125 -0.43 -2.68 8.80
C PHE A 125 -0.86 -2.78 10.26
N ARG A 126 0.10 -2.66 11.19
CA ARG A 126 -0.13 -2.66 12.65
C ARG A 126 -0.15 -1.23 13.17
N SER A 127 -1.31 -0.60 13.07
CA SER A 127 -1.56 0.78 13.52
C SER A 127 -1.25 1.00 15.01
N SER A 128 -1.47 0.00 15.87
CA SER A 128 -1.13 0.06 17.29
C SER A 128 0.37 0.26 17.53
N GLU A 129 1.22 -0.44 16.79
CA GLU A 129 2.68 -0.33 16.87
C GLU A 129 3.16 1.02 16.34
N LEU A 130 2.52 1.55 15.28
CA LEU A 130 2.82 2.89 14.80
C LEU A 130 2.50 3.94 15.87
N LEU A 131 1.35 3.84 16.53
CA LEU A 131 0.95 4.78 17.59
C LEU A 131 1.94 4.74 18.77
N LYS A 132 2.45 3.56 19.15
CA LYS A 132 3.52 3.43 20.17
C LYS A 132 4.77 4.23 19.79
N LEU A 133 5.19 4.15 18.53
CA LEU A 133 6.35 4.90 18.03
C LEU A 133 6.07 6.41 18.03
N LEU A 134 4.90 6.83 17.54
CA LEU A 134 4.54 8.23 17.37
C LEU A 134 4.41 8.99 18.71
N ILE A 135 3.87 8.37 19.76
CA ILE A 135 3.76 9.01 21.09
C ILE A 135 5.12 9.57 21.54
N THR A 136 6.21 8.81 21.31
CA THR A 136 7.57 9.22 21.71
C THR A 136 8.10 10.44 20.95
N GLN A 137 7.49 10.78 19.80
CA GLN A 137 7.92 11.87 18.93
C GLN A 137 7.03 13.12 19.06
N LEU A 138 5.90 13.03 19.78
CA LEU A 138 4.87 14.08 19.83
C LEU A 138 4.91 14.92 21.12
N GLU A 139 5.94 14.79 21.96
CA GLU A 139 6.04 15.57 23.20
C GLU A 139 6.27 17.08 22.95
N PRO A 140 5.67 17.97 23.77
CA PRO A 140 4.82 17.68 24.93
C PRO A 140 3.34 17.47 24.56
N LEU A 141 2.74 16.40 25.09
CA LEU A 141 1.31 16.12 24.98
C LEU A 141 0.59 16.47 26.27
N THR A 142 -0.63 17.00 26.18
CA THR A 142 -1.52 17.13 27.35
C THR A 142 -1.99 15.75 27.83
N GLU A 143 -2.37 15.62 29.12
CA GLU A 143 -2.93 14.37 29.66
C GLU A 143 -4.13 13.89 28.85
N GLN A 144 -4.99 14.82 28.41
CA GLN A 144 -6.16 14.50 27.59
C GLN A 144 -5.77 13.91 26.23
N GLN A 145 -4.76 14.49 25.55
CA GLN A 145 -4.27 13.96 24.27
C GLN A 145 -3.61 12.59 24.46
N LEU A 146 -2.83 12.41 25.52
CA LEU A 146 -2.17 11.15 25.84
C LEU A 146 -3.21 10.04 26.10
N LEU A 147 -4.26 10.34 26.86
CA LEU A 147 -5.38 9.40 27.07
C LEU A 147 -6.09 9.06 25.75
N ALA A 148 -6.36 10.05 24.89
CA ALA A 148 -7.00 9.84 23.59
C ALA A 148 -6.16 8.93 22.68
N ILE A 149 -4.84 9.16 22.62
CA ILE A 149 -3.93 8.34 21.80
C ILE A 149 -3.83 6.91 22.35
N ASN A 150 -3.75 6.73 23.68
CA ASN A 150 -3.76 5.39 24.29
C ASN A 150 -5.05 4.62 24.00
N ASN A 151 -6.20 5.29 24.07
CA ASN A 151 -7.48 4.68 23.71
C ASN A 151 -7.52 4.25 22.24
N LEU A 152 -7.03 5.12 21.34
CA LEU A 152 -6.91 4.81 19.92
C LEU A 152 -5.99 3.62 19.68
N GLN A 153 -4.84 3.57 20.36
CA GLN A 153 -3.90 2.46 20.27
C GLN A 153 -4.54 1.13 20.72
N GLN A 154 -5.29 1.14 21.82
CA GLN A 154 -5.96 -0.04 22.33
C GLN A 154 -7.04 -0.54 21.36
N THR A 155 -7.84 0.37 20.81
CA THR A 155 -8.88 0.01 19.83
C THR A 155 -8.28 -0.48 18.51
N SER A 156 -7.18 0.12 18.05
CA SER A 156 -6.37 -0.37 16.93
C SER A 156 -5.87 -1.80 17.16
N GLN A 157 -5.31 -2.10 18.34
CA GLN A 157 -4.81 -3.44 18.66
C GLN A 157 -5.92 -4.50 18.60
N GLN A 158 -7.10 -4.17 19.15
CA GLN A 158 -8.25 -5.07 19.12
C GLN A 158 -8.73 -5.36 17.70
N ALA A 159 -8.72 -4.36 16.81
CA ALA A 159 -9.10 -4.53 15.42
C ALA A 159 -8.08 -5.35 14.61
N GLU A 160 -6.80 -5.31 14.99
CA GLU A 160 -5.72 -6.07 14.32
C GLU A 160 -5.69 -7.55 14.69
N ASP A 161 -6.10 -7.89 15.92
CA ASP A 161 -6.10 -9.27 16.43
C ASP A 161 -7.43 -10.01 16.20
N ALA A 162 -8.44 -9.35 15.61
CA ALA A 162 -9.76 -9.88 15.27
C ALA A 162 -9.77 -10.59 13.91
#